data_AF-I1ZKU2-F1
#
_entry.id   AF-I1ZKU2-F1
#
_cell.length_a   1.000
_cell.length_b   1.000
_cell.length_c   1.000
_cell.angle_alpha   90.00
_cell.angle_beta   90.00
_cell.angle_gamma   90.00
#
_symmetry.space_group_name_H-M   'P 1'
#
loop_
_entity.id
_entity.type
_entity.pdbx_description
1 polymer ?
#
loop_
_entity_poly.entity_id
_entity_poly.type
_entity_poly.pdbx_seq_one_letter_code
_entity_poly.pdbx_strand_id
1 'polypeptide(L)'
;MVESYTEKMSDELIHLNKEDQAYVKKMASYIGAKSYFYDDEALGEQLYNMVCDLKVAEKEGIRAVDYFGKDPRAMVDQILEELPKRSLGSYVGLVFLLGVILVGMRYLMDFTWMTPLKIEPLTYVVILFNFLVFSQFITWLWSKQSYGEVKWPWVIFISVICLMVFLNIVRLFSIYFGHIGSLFLSDGWAVVLAILVLLGFVVMAVRSRERLMTSLLVMGLTFLVTGCWIRLVNQETAHLLGWLLPLIGLVLTLVVFRLQRKGEER
;
A
#
# COMPACT_ATOMS: atom_id res chain seq x y z
N MET A 1 -0.85 0.37 21.94
CA MET A 1 0.18 1.40 21.67
C MET A 1 1.47 0.65 21.51
N VAL A 2 1.79 0.25 20.28
CA VAL A 2 3.12 -0.22 19.93
C VAL A 2 3.71 0.96 19.20
N GLU A 3 4.52 1.75 19.89
CA GLU A 3 5.44 2.70 19.24
C GLU A 3 6.17 1.91 18.15
N SER A 4 6.11 2.36 16.91
CA SER A 4 6.73 1.65 15.79
C SER A 4 8.21 1.49 16.10
N TYR A 5 8.79 0.29 16.03
CA TYR A 5 10.24 0.09 16.22
C TYR A 5 11.09 1.04 15.37
N THR A 6 10.54 1.51 14.25
CA THR A 6 11.10 2.57 13.40
C THR A 6 11.30 3.90 14.12
N GLU A 7 10.38 4.29 15.00
CA GLU A 7 10.40 5.55 15.76
C GLU A 7 11.44 5.48 16.87
N LYS A 8 11.44 4.40 17.67
CA LYS A 8 12.48 4.13 18.68
C LYS A 8 13.88 4.06 18.08
N MET A 9 14.02 3.43 16.93
CA MET A 9 15.30 3.34 16.23
C MET A 9 15.72 4.69 15.66
N SER A 10 14.78 5.54 15.21
CA SER A 10 15.07 6.90 14.78
C SER A 10 15.62 7.79 15.90
N ASP A 11 15.15 7.64 17.13
CA ASP A 11 15.67 8.38 18.29
C ASP A 11 17.08 7.93 18.68
N GLU A 12 17.32 6.60 18.69
CA GLU A 12 18.66 6.02 18.92
C GLU A 12 19.68 6.48 17.85
N LEU A 13 19.24 6.57 16.59
CA LEU A 13 20.05 6.96 15.44
C LEU A 13 20.55 8.42 15.47
N ILE A 14 19.92 9.30 16.24
CA ILE A 14 20.33 10.72 16.36
C ILE A 14 21.59 10.86 17.23
N HIS A 15 21.85 9.87 18.08
CA HIS A 15 22.99 9.88 19.01
C HIS A 15 24.28 9.27 18.44
N LEU A 16 24.20 8.64 17.26
CA LEU A 16 25.36 8.06 16.57
C LEU A 16 26.11 9.11 15.74
N ASN A 17 27.40 8.89 15.51
CA ASN A 17 28.17 9.69 14.57
C ASN A 17 27.64 9.56 13.12
N LYS A 18 27.90 10.57 12.27
CA LYS A 18 27.34 10.68 10.91
C LYS A 18 27.70 9.51 9.99
N GLU A 19 28.88 8.92 10.17
CA GLU A 19 29.33 7.76 9.39
C GLU A 19 28.54 6.50 9.75
N ASP A 20 28.35 6.24 11.05
CA ASP A 20 27.61 5.09 11.56
C ASP A 20 26.11 5.24 11.31
N GLN A 21 25.57 6.45 11.42
CA GLN A 21 24.21 6.77 11.03
C GLN A 21 23.96 6.47 9.54
N ALA A 22 24.91 6.80 8.66
CA ALA A 22 24.79 6.50 7.23
C ALA A 22 24.85 4.99 6.95
N TYR A 23 25.62 4.23 7.74
CA TYR A 23 25.68 2.77 7.65
C TYR A 23 24.37 2.12 8.08
N VAL A 24 23.85 2.47 9.25
CA VAL A 24 22.59 1.93 9.77
C VAL A 24 21.41 2.32 8.87
N LYS A 25 21.38 3.55 8.36
CA LYS A 25 20.32 3.99 7.43
C LYS A 25 20.31 3.16 6.14
N LYS A 26 21.47 2.75 5.63
CA LYS A 26 21.56 1.82 4.49
C LYS A 26 21.05 0.43 4.84
N MET A 27 21.38 -0.10 6.02
CA MET A 27 20.82 -1.37 6.50
C MET A 27 19.29 -1.29 6.61
N ALA A 28 18.76 -0.26 7.26
CA ALA A 28 17.32 -0.07 7.43
C ALA A 28 16.59 0.07 6.09
N SER A 29 17.15 0.79 5.11
CA SER A 29 16.56 0.86 3.76
C SER A 29 16.59 -0.46 3.01
N TYR A 30 17.61 -1.27 3.25
CA TYR A 30 17.76 -2.58 2.62
C TYR A 30 16.81 -3.61 3.24
N ILE A 31 16.67 -3.58 4.56
CA ILE A 31 15.69 -4.39 5.30
C ILE A 31 14.27 -3.98 4.92
N GLY A 32 13.94 -2.69 4.88
CA GLY A 32 12.59 -2.23 4.52
C GLY A 32 12.13 -2.69 3.13
N ALA A 33 13.06 -2.93 2.20
CA ALA A 33 12.73 -3.50 0.89
C ALA A 33 12.46 -5.01 0.91
N LYS A 34 12.99 -5.72 1.92
CA LYS A 34 12.82 -7.17 2.10
C LYS A 34 11.85 -7.55 3.23
N SER A 35 11.52 -6.64 4.16
CA SER A 35 10.73 -6.93 5.37
C SER A 35 9.35 -7.51 5.05
N TYR A 36 8.81 -7.16 3.89
CA TYR A 36 7.55 -7.70 3.37
C TYR A 36 7.49 -9.25 3.34
N PHE A 37 8.63 -9.93 3.18
CA PHE A 37 8.72 -11.39 3.13
C PHE A 37 8.94 -12.06 4.49
N TYR A 38 9.15 -11.26 5.54
CA TYR A 38 9.54 -11.71 6.87
C TYR A 38 8.58 -11.13 7.92
N ASP A 39 8.74 -11.54 9.16
CA ASP A 39 7.95 -11.01 10.26
C ASP A 39 8.44 -9.60 10.63
N ASP A 40 7.63 -8.57 10.38
CA ASP A 40 7.99 -7.16 10.64
C ASP A 40 8.31 -6.90 12.12
N GLU A 41 7.70 -7.64 13.06
CA GLU A 41 7.91 -7.44 14.49
C GLU A 41 9.26 -8.01 14.93
N ALA A 42 9.56 -9.25 14.53
CA ALA A 42 10.86 -9.88 14.80
C ALA A 42 12.02 -9.15 14.09
N LEU A 43 11.79 -8.69 12.86
CA LEU A 43 12.76 -7.88 12.12
C LEU A 43 13.04 -6.55 12.80
N GLY A 44 11.98 -5.87 13.24
CA GLY A 44 12.08 -4.58 13.92
C GLY A 44 12.83 -4.69 15.25
N GLU A 45 12.55 -5.73 16.02
CA GLU A 45 13.24 -6.00 17.30
C GLU A 45 14.72 -6.31 17.09
N GLN A 46 15.06 -7.19 16.13
CA GLN A 46 16.45 -7.52 15.84
C GLN A 46 17.24 -6.29 15.36
N LEU A 47 16.65 -5.47 14.49
CA LEU A 47 17.21 -4.19 14.05
C LEU A 47 17.47 -3.24 15.21
N TYR A 48 16.49 -3.09 16.09
CA TYR A 48 16.59 -2.21 17.25
C TYR A 48 17.75 -2.65 18.16
N ASN A 49 17.83 -3.94 18.48
CA ASN A 49 18.90 -4.47 19.32
C ASN A 49 20.29 -4.22 18.72
N MET A 50 20.46 -4.39 17.40
CA MET A 50 21.73 -4.07 16.74
C MET A 50 22.10 -2.59 16.79
N VAL A 51 21.12 -1.68 16.68
CA VAL A 51 21.38 -0.24 16.82
C VAL A 51 21.78 0.10 18.26
N CYS A 52 21.16 -0.54 19.25
CA CYS A 52 21.55 -0.40 20.65
C CYS A 52 22.97 -0.96 20.92
N ASP A 53 23.30 -2.12 20.37
CA ASP A 53 24.64 -2.72 20.49
C ASP A 53 25.70 -1.84 19.84
N LEU A 54 25.41 -1.26 18.67
CA LEU A 54 26.29 -0.32 18.01
C LEU A 54 26.53 0.94 18.84
N LYS A 55 25.50 1.47 19.49
CA LYS A 55 25.63 2.64 20.38
C LYS A 55 26.52 2.35 21.59
N VAL A 56 26.51 1.11 22.09
CA VAL A 56 27.44 0.69 23.15
C VAL A 56 28.87 0.59 22.59
N ALA A 57 29.05 -0.03 21.43
CA ALA A 57 30.34 -0.17 20.77
C ALA A 57 30.98 1.18 20.40
N GLU A 58 30.17 2.17 19.98
CA GLU A 58 30.65 3.53 19.66
C GLU A 58 31.18 4.24 20.91
N LYS A 59 30.57 4.02 22.09
CA LYS A 59 31.11 4.55 23.36
C LYS A 59 32.47 3.97 23.71
N GLU A 60 32.80 2.79 23.20
CA GLU A 60 34.11 2.16 23.33
C GLU A 60 35.07 2.54 22.18
N GLY A 61 34.64 3.43 21.27
CA GLY A 61 35.42 3.91 20.12
C GLY A 61 35.39 2.98 18.91
N ILE A 62 34.52 1.97 18.89
CA ILE A 62 34.37 1.01 17.79
C ILE A 62 33.36 1.55 16.79
N ARG A 63 33.75 1.66 15.51
CA ARG A 63 32.86 2.14 14.43
C ARG A 63 31.99 1.02 13.88
N ALA A 64 30.86 1.36 13.25
CA ALA A 64 29.94 0.40 12.65
C ALA A 64 30.59 -0.49 11.59
N VAL A 65 31.53 0.06 10.81
CA VAL A 65 32.28 -0.70 9.79
C VAL A 65 33.24 -1.73 10.39
N ASP A 66 33.72 -1.47 11.61
CA ASP A 66 34.62 -2.37 12.32
C ASP A 66 33.82 -3.41 13.14
N TYR A 67 32.59 -3.07 13.55
CA TYR A 67 31.67 -3.94 14.29
C TYR A 67 30.83 -4.88 13.40
N PHE A 68 30.21 -4.34 12.35
CA PHE A 68 29.33 -5.08 11.42
C PHE A 68 30.00 -5.43 10.08
N GLY A 69 31.24 -5.00 9.88
CA GLY A 69 31.97 -5.17 8.62
C GLY A 69 31.74 -4.04 7.61
N LYS A 70 32.50 -4.08 6.51
CA LYS A 70 32.52 -2.99 5.51
C LYS A 70 31.32 -2.97 4.57
N ASP A 71 30.59 -4.09 4.44
CA ASP A 71 29.44 -4.18 3.54
C ASP A 71 28.13 -4.39 4.35
N PRO A 72 27.30 -3.34 4.50
CA PRO A 72 26.02 -3.44 5.20
C PRO A 72 25.05 -4.42 4.54
N ARG A 73 25.24 -4.76 3.27
CA ARG A 73 24.39 -5.74 2.57
C ARG A 73 24.63 -7.16 3.03
N ALA A 74 25.90 -7.54 3.19
CA ALA A 74 26.28 -8.87 3.64
C ALA A 74 25.75 -9.14 5.05
N MET A 75 25.84 -8.13 5.94
CA MET A 75 25.27 -8.21 7.28
C MET A 75 23.76 -8.43 7.24
N VAL A 76 23.03 -7.65 6.43
CA VAL A 76 21.57 -7.81 6.34
C VAL A 76 21.18 -9.16 5.74
N ASP A 77 21.90 -9.66 4.74
CA ASP A 77 21.58 -10.97 4.18
C ASP A 77 21.74 -12.10 5.22
N GLN A 78 22.73 -12.02 6.11
CA GLN A 78 22.87 -12.96 7.23
C GLN A 78 21.70 -12.87 8.21
N ILE A 79 21.32 -11.65 8.61
CA ILE A 79 20.17 -11.41 9.49
C ILE A 79 18.90 -12.03 8.90
N LEU A 80 18.67 -11.84 7.60
CA LEU A 80 17.49 -12.34 6.91
C LEU A 80 17.51 -13.87 6.70
N GLU A 81 18.68 -14.50 6.68
CA GLU A 81 18.80 -15.96 6.66
C GLU A 81 18.40 -16.59 8.00
N GLU A 82 18.69 -15.91 9.12
CA GLU A 82 18.37 -16.38 10.47
C GLU A 82 16.93 -16.11 10.89
N LEU A 83 16.26 -15.15 10.25
CA LEU A 83 14.89 -14.77 10.59
C LEU A 83 13.84 -15.78 10.08
N PRO A 84 12.79 -16.05 10.88
CA PRO A 84 11.68 -16.87 10.42
C PRO A 84 10.99 -16.18 9.25
N LYS A 85 10.95 -16.86 8.11
CA LYS A 85 10.19 -16.41 6.94
C LYS A 85 8.72 -16.28 7.33
N ARG A 86 8.06 -15.23 6.84
CA ARG A 86 6.64 -14.98 7.13
C ARG A 86 5.82 -16.21 6.75
N SER A 87 4.94 -16.65 7.64
CA SER A 87 4.05 -17.77 7.34
C SER A 87 3.20 -17.44 6.11
N LEU A 88 3.17 -18.34 5.13
CA LEU A 88 2.44 -18.15 3.87
C LEU A 88 0.96 -17.79 4.12
N GLY A 89 0.37 -18.23 5.24
CA GLY A 89 -0.99 -17.87 5.64
C GLY A 89 -1.18 -16.38 5.98
N SER A 90 -0.21 -15.72 6.64
CA SER A 90 -0.26 -14.28 6.94
C SER A 90 -0.13 -13.44 5.66
N TYR A 91 0.75 -13.86 4.75
CA TYR A 91 0.91 -13.23 3.44
C TYR A 91 -0.35 -13.33 2.58
N VAL A 92 -0.96 -14.52 2.52
CA VAL A 92 -2.24 -14.74 1.82
C VAL A 92 -3.34 -13.87 2.43
N GLY A 93 -3.38 -13.73 3.76
CA GLY A 93 -4.33 -12.84 4.44
C GLY A 93 -4.17 -11.37 4.04
N LEU A 94 -2.93 -10.87 3.95
CA LEU A 94 -2.64 -9.49 3.54
C LEU A 94 -3.01 -9.26 2.07
N VAL A 95 -2.59 -10.17 1.19
CA VAL A 95 -2.96 -10.16 -0.24
C VAL A 95 -4.47 -10.19 -0.43
N PHE A 96 -5.16 -11.03 0.34
CA PHE A 96 -6.61 -11.14 0.29
C PHE A 96 -7.28 -9.83 0.75
N LEU A 97 -6.81 -9.25 1.85
CA LEU A 97 -7.33 -7.97 2.36
C LEU A 97 -7.12 -6.83 1.35
N LEU A 98 -5.92 -6.68 0.79
CA LEU A 98 -5.63 -5.71 -0.27
C LEU A 98 -6.48 -5.95 -1.51
N GLY A 99 -6.67 -7.22 -1.88
CA GLY A 99 -7.53 -7.63 -2.98
C GLY A 99 -8.98 -7.20 -2.79
N VAL A 100 -9.55 -7.46 -1.60
CA VAL A 100 -10.91 -7.05 -1.25
C VAL A 100 -11.06 -5.52 -1.30
N ILE A 101 -10.07 -4.79 -0.79
CA ILE A 101 -10.05 -3.32 -0.86
C ILE A 101 -10.05 -2.84 -2.32
N LEU A 102 -9.17 -3.39 -3.16
CA LEU A 102 -9.06 -3.01 -4.57
C LEU A 102 -10.34 -3.31 -5.36
N VAL A 103 -10.90 -4.51 -5.18
CA VAL A 103 -12.15 -4.90 -5.83
C VAL A 103 -13.31 -4.03 -5.35
N GLY A 104 -13.39 -3.75 -4.04
CA GLY A 104 -14.40 -2.87 -3.47
C GLY A 104 -14.31 -1.44 -3.99
N MET A 105 -13.11 -0.87 -4.07
CA MET A 105 -12.90 0.47 -4.63
C MET A 105 -13.21 0.53 -6.13
N ARG A 106 -12.82 -0.49 -6.90
CA ARG A 106 -13.17 -0.59 -8.32
C ARG A 106 -14.68 -0.67 -8.49
N TYR A 107 -15.37 -1.46 -7.68
CA TYR A 107 -16.83 -1.54 -7.68
C TYR A 107 -17.48 -0.17 -7.41
N LEU A 108 -17.00 0.59 -6.41
CA LEU A 108 -17.52 1.93 -6.12
C LEU A 108 -17.29 2.93 -7.27
N MET A 109 -16.18 2.77 -7.99
CA MET A 109 -15.90 3.54 -9.19
C MET A 109 -16.80 3.13 -10.37
N ASP A 110 -17.02 1.83 -10.59
CA ASP A 110 -17.94 1.37 -11.64
C ASP A 110 -19.38 1.76 -11.32
N PHE A 111 -19.76 1.74 -10.04
CA PHE A 111 -21.06 2.19 -9.54
C PHE A 111 -21.34 3.65 -9.86
N THR A 112 -20.31 4.51 -9.86
CA THR A 112 -20.43 5.95 -10.15
C THR A 112 -20.46 6.27 -11.64
N TRP A 113 -19.71 5.53 -12.45
CA TRP A 113 -19.45 5.91 -13.85
C TRP A 113 -20.15 5.02 -14.88
N MET A 114 -20.68 3.84 -14.51
CA MET A 114 -21.37 2.92 -15.44
C MET A 114 -22.88 2.86 -15.19
N THR A 115 -23.67 3.36 -16.13
CA THR A 115 -25.14 3.24 -16.18
C THR A 115 -25.56 2.57 -17.49
N PRO A 116 -26.24 1.40 -17.48
CA PRO A 116 -26.54 0.53 -16.33
C PRO A 116 -25.28 -0.15 -15.76
N LEU A 117 -25.33 -0.56 -14.48
CA LEU A 117 -24.16 -1.19 -13.85
C LEU A 117 -23.93 -2.59 -14.42
N LYS A 118 -22.75 -2.80 -14.98
CA LYS A 118 -22.32 -4.09 -15.52
C LYS A 118 -21.18 -4.60 -14.65
N ILE A 119 -21.42 -5.66 -13.88
CA ILE A 119 -20.36 -6.36 -13.16
C ILE A 119 -19.72 -7.34 -14.12
N GLU A 120 -18.40 -7.24 -14.30
CA GLU A 120 -17.59 -8.13 -15.11
C GLU A 120 -16.66 -8.95 -14.19
N PRO A 121 -17.11 -10.09 -13.63
CA PRO A 121 -16.35 -10.84 -12.62
C PRO A 121 -14.94 -11.21 -13.08
N LEU A 122 -14.82 -11.57 -14.36
CA LEU A 122 -13.55 -11.92 -14.99
C LEU A 122 -12.55 -10.75 -14.96
N THR A 123 -13.03 -9.53 -15.20
CA THR A 123 -12.22 -8.30 -15.13
C THR A 123 -11.72 -8.07 -13.71
N TYR A 124 -12.54 -8.30 -12.68
CA TYR A 124 -12.11 -8.18 -11.28
C TYR A 124 -11.04 -9.22 -10.89
N VAL A 125 -11.18 -10.46 -11.35
CA VAL A 125 -10.17 -11.52 -11.11
C VAL A 125 -8.84 -11.17 -11.79
N VAL A 126 -8.88 -10.65 -13.02
CA VAL A 126 -7.67 -10.21 -13.71
C VAL A 126 -7.04 -9.00 -13.04
N ILE A 127 -7.82 -8.04 -12.54
CA ILE A 127 -7.29 -6.92 -11.75
C ILE A 127 -6.56 -7.44 -10.51
N LEU A 128 -7.15 -8.40 -9.79
CA LEU A 128 -6.54 -8.99 -8.59
C LEU A 128 -5.22 -9.71 -8.93
N PHE A 129 -5.23 -10.55 -9.97
CA PHE A 129 -4.05 -11.28 -10.41
C PHE A 129 -2.95 -10.34 -10.90
N ASN A 130 -3.31 -9.33 -11.69
CA ASN A 130 -2.37 -8.34 -12.21
C ASN A 130 -1.78 -7.50 -11.07
N PHE A 131 -2.59 -7.11 -10.07
CA PHE A 131 -2.10 -6.40 -8.88
C PHE A 131 -1.09 -7.24 -8.09
N LEU A 132 -1.34 -8.55 -7.97
CA LEU A 132 -0.39 -9.44 -7.33
C LEU A 132 0.95 -9.49 -8.06
N VAL A 133 0.94 -9.73 -9.36
CA VAL A 133 2.17 -9.78 -10.17
C VAL A 133 2.90 -8.43 -10.13
N PHE A 134 2.16 -7.33 -10.29
CA PHE A 134 2.71 -5.98 -10.28
C PHE A 134 3.32 -5.61 -8.94
N SER A 135 2.62 -5.87 -7.82
CA SER A 135 3.15 -5.60 -6.48
C SER A 135 4.45 -6.36 -6.20
N GLN A 136 4.54 -7.64 -6.59
CA GLN A 136 5.78 -8.41 -6.45
C GLN A 136 6.90 -7.84 -7.32
N PHE A 137 6.59 -7.46 -8.55
CA PHE A 137 7.57 -6.87 -9.46
C PHE A 137 8.09 -5.52 -8.96
N ILE A 138 7.21 -4.65 -8.46
CA ILE A 138 7.59 -3.36 -7.90
C ILE A 138 8.45 -3.55 -6.66
N THR A 139 8.07 -4.42 -5.73
CA THR A 139 8.89 -4.70 -4.54
C THR A 139 10.26 -5.25 -4.93
N TRP A 140 10.33 -6.15 -5.92
CA TRP A 140 11.60 -6.65 -6.47
C TRP A 140 12.46 -5.54 -7.10
N LEU A 141 11.85 -4.64 -7.88
CA LEU A 141 12.54 -3.55 -8.56
C LEU A 141 13.04 -2.47 -7.57
N TRP A 142 12.23 -2.17 -6.55
CA TRP A 142 12.61 -1.28 -5.45
C TRP A 142 13.67 -1.89 -4.54
N SER A 143 13.59 -3.20 -4.34
CA SER A 143 14.67 -3.98 -3.75
C SER A 143 15.94 -3.70 -4.54
N LYS A 144 16.00 -3.99 -5.85
CA LYS A 144 17.16 -3.73 -6.72
C LYS A 144 17.69 -2.29 -6.70
N GLN A 145 16.81 -1.30 -6.52
CA GLN A 145 17.21 0.09 -6.27
C GLN A 145 17.98 0.25 -4.95
N SER A 146 17.49 -0.37 -3.89
CA SER A 146 18.08 -0.38 -2.55
C SER A 146 19.43 -1.11 -2.53
N TYR A 147 19.59 -2.15 -3.36
CA TYR A 147 20.90 -2.78 -3.61
C TYR A 147 21.91 -1.85 -4.29
N GLY A 148 21.51 -0.68 -4.79
CA GLY A 148 22.39 0.18 -5.59
C GLY A 148 22.77 -0.42 -6.95
N GLU A 149 22.13 -1.52 -7.36
CA GLU A 149 22.32 -2.15 -8.66
C GLU A 149 21.71 -1.31 -9.79
N VAL A 150 20.66 -0.55 -9.48
CA VAL A 150 19.94 0.30 -10.43
C VAL A 150 19.96 1.75 -9.95
N LYS A 151 20.00 2.70 -10.88
CA LYS A 151 19.93 4.14 -10.57
C LYS A 151 18.48 4.59 -10.39
N TRP A 152 18.26 5.49 -9.44
CA TRP A 152 16.95 6.07 -9.10
C TRP A 152 16.07 6.49 -10.30
N PRO A 153 16.58 7.23 -11.32
CA PRO A 153 15.75 7.62 -12.46
C PRO A 153 15.27 6.42 -13.30
N TRP A 154 16.07 5.35 -13.39
CA TRP A 154 15.69 4.15 -14.12
C TRP A 154 14.58 3.39 -13.39
N VAL A 155 14.62 3.35 -12.06
CA VAL A 155 13.56 2.70 -11.28
C VAL A 155 12.23 3.43 -11.40
N ILE A 156 12.24 4.75 -11.37
CA ILE A 156 11.03 5.55 -11.63
C ILE A 156 10.52 5.30 -13.05
N PHE A 157 11.41 5.35 -14.04
CA PHE A 157 11.05 5.14 -15.44
C PHE A 157 10.43 3.76 -15.69
N ILE A 158 11.05 2.69 -15.19
CA ILE A 158 10.53 1.32 -15.30
C ILE A 158 9.20 1.19 -14.54
N SER A 159 9.08 1.77 -13.35
CA SER A 159 7.84 1.75 -12.58
C SER A 159 6.68 2.41 -13.33
N VAL A 160 6.92 3.56 -13.98
CA VAL A 160 5.91 4.26 -14.80
C VAL A 160 5.51 3.42 -16.02
N ILE A 161 6.47 2.82 -16.72
CA ILE A 161 6.18 1.92 -17.85
C ILE A 161 5.36 0.72 -17.39
N CYS A 162 5.76 0.08 -16.29
CA CYS A 162 5.02 -1.05 -15.74
C CYS A 162 3.60 -0.67 -15.32
N LEU A 163 3.40 0.53 -14.76
CA LEU A 163 2.06 1.03 -14.46
C LEU A 163 1.23 1.26 -15.73
N MET A 164 1.83 1.81 -16.79
CA MET A 164 1.13 1.94 -18.08
C MET A 164 0.75 0.57 -18.64
N VAL A 165 1.67 -0.42 -18.60
CA VAL A 165 1.40 -1.78 -19.05
C VAL A 165 0.30 -2.43 -18.22
N PHE A 166 0.34 -2.27 -16.89
CA PHE A 166 -0.71 -2.73 -15.96
C PHE A 166 -2.10 -2.22 -16.40
N LEU A 167 -2.22 -0.90 -16.59
CA LEU A 167 -3.48 -0.27 -16.98
C LEU A 167 -3.94 -0.72 -18.38
N ASN A 168 -3.01 -0.87 -19.32
CA ASN A 168 -3.33 -1.32 -20.67
C ASN A 168 -3.78 -2.79 -20.72
N ILE A 169 -3.17 -3.69 -19.93
CA ILE A 169 -3.60 -5.10 -19.85
C ILE A 169 -5.02 -5.18 -19.30
N VAL A 170 -5.32 -4.48 -18.20
CA VAL A 170 -6.67 -4.44 -17.61
C VAL A 170 -7.68 -3.91 -18.62
N ARG A 171 -7.33 -2.84 -19.35
CA ARG A 171 -8.20 -2.25 -20.37
C ARG A 171 -8.44 -3.21 -21.54
N LEU A 172 -7.39 -3.82 -22.10
CA LEU A 172 -7.50 -4.79 -23.20
C LEU A 172 -8.38 -5.96 -22.77
N PHE A 173 -8.14 -6.50 -21.58
CA PHE A 173 -8.90 -7.63 -21.07
C PHE A 173 -10.38 -7.28 -20.88
N SER A 174 -10.70 -6.10 -20.34
CA SER A 174 -12.09 -5.64 -20.22
C SER A 174 -12.77 -5.47 -21.60
N ILE A 175 -12.06 -4.99 -22.62
CA ILE A 175 -12.62 -4.85 -23.97
C ILE A 175 -12.91 -6.21 -24.62
N TYR A 176 -11.95 -7.15 -24.57
CA TYR A 176 -12.08 -8.43 -25.27
C TYR A 176 -12.93 -9.45 -24.51
N PHE A 177 -12.81 -9.48 -23.18
CA PHE A 177 -13.40 -10.52 -22.33
C PHE A 177 -14.45 -9.98 -21.35
N GLY A 178 -14.60 -8.66 -21.19
CA GLY A 178 -15.61 -8.07 -20.29
C GLY A 178 -17.05 -8.36 -20.70
N HIS A 179 -17.30 -8.74 -21.95
CA HIS A 179 -18.60 -9.21 -22.41
C HIS A 179 -18.93 -10.66 -21.97
N ILE A 180 -17.92 -11.44 -21.58
CA ILE A 180 -18.09 -12.85 -21.21
C ILE A 180 -18.49 -12.93 -19.74
N GLY A 181 -19.72 -13.37 -19.48
CA GLY A 181 -20.24 -13.54 -18.12
C GLY A 181 -20.62 -12.22 -17.43
N SER A 182 -20.91 -11.17 -18.21
CA SER A 182 -21.35 -9.90 -17.63
C SER A 182 -22.74 -9.96 -17.04
N LEU A 183 -22.87 -9.51 -15.80
CA LEU A 183 -24.14 -9.45 -15.09
C LEU A 183 -24.60 -8.00 -15.02
N PHE A 184 -25.79 -7.75 -15.57
CA PHE A 184 -26.47 -6.47 -15.37
C PHE A 184 -27.07 -6.45 -13.96
N LEU A 185 -26.65 -5.47 -13.16
CA LEU A 185 -27.25 -5.24 -11.86
C LEU A 185 -28.29 -4.13 -11.99
N SER A 186 -29.52 -4.42 -11.55
CA SER A 186 -30.55 -3.39 -11.41
C SER A 186 -30.09 -2.33 -10.41
N ASP A 187 -30.48 -1.08 -10.65
CA ASP A 187 -30.03 0.08 -9.87
C ASP A 187 -30.30 -0.06 -8.36
N GLY A 188 -31.40 -0.71 -7.97
CA GLY A 188 -31.70 -0.98 -6.55
C GLY A 188 -30.70 -1.94 -5.91
N TRP A 189 -30.34 -3.02 -6.60
CA TRP A 189 -29.35 -3.99 -6.12
C TRP A 189 -27.92 -3.41 -6.12
N ALA A 190 -27.63 -2.51 -7.06
CA ALA A 190 -26.36 -1.80 -7.13
C ALA A 190 -26.13 -0.91 -5.90
N VAL A 191 -27.16 -0.18 -5.46
CA VAL A 191 -27.12 0.64 -4.24
C VAL A 191 -26.95 -0.25 -3.00
N VAL A 192 -27.72 -1.35 -2.90
CA VAL A 192 -27.61 -2.28 -1.77
C VAL A 192 -26.19 -2.86 -1.66
N LEU A 193 -25.60 -3.27 -2.77
CA LEU A 193 -24.24 -3.83 -2.78
C LEU A 193 -23.18 -2.76 -2.50
N ALA A 194 -23.37 -1.52 -2.92
CA ALA A 194 -22.49 -0.40 -2.56
C ALA A 194 -22.51 -0.11 -1.06
N ILE A 195 -23.69 -0.13 -0.43
CA ILE A 195 -23.84 0.04 1.03
C ILE A 195 -23.15 -1.11 1.76
N LEU A 196 -23.31 -2.35 1.28
CA LEU A 196 -22.67 -3.53 1.88
C LEU A 196 -21.13 -3.43 1.83
N VAL A 197 -20.58 -3.03 0.69
CA VAL A 197 -19.14 -2.81 0.52
C VAL A 197 -18.64 -1.71 1.48
N LEU A 198 -19.39 -0.61 1.60
CA LEU A 198 -19.02 0.49 2.49
C LEU A 198 -19.09 0.06 3.97
N LEU A 199 -20.09 -0.74 4.36
CA LEU A 199 -20.17 -1.33 5.69
C LEU A 199 -18.97 -2.24 5.98
N GLY A 200 -18.54 -3.03 4.99
CA GLY A 200 -17.30 -3.80 5.06
C GLY A 200 -16.07 -2.94 5.37
N PHE A 201 -15.91 -1.81 4.67
CA PHE A 201 -14.86 -0.85 4.97
C PHE A 201 -15.00 -0.23 6.37
N VAL A 202 -16.23 -0.01 6.86
CA VAL A 202 -16.47 0.55 8.22
C VAL A 202 -15.99 -0.44 9.27
N VAL A 203 -16.38 -1.70 9.14
CA VAL A 203 -15.94 -2.78 10.03
C VAL A 203 -14.41 -2.91 10.00
N MET A 204 -13.80 -2.86 8.81
CA MET A 204 -12.35 -2.90 8.68
C MET A 204 -11.65 -1.70 9.33
N ALA A 205 -12.17 -0.48 9.17
CA ALA A 205 -11.58 0.70 9.79
C ALA A 205 -11.69 0.69 11.32
N VAL A 206 -12.83 0.25 11.85
CA VAL A 206 -13.03 0.12 13.31
C VAL A 206 -12.12 -0.97 13.89
N ARG A 207 -11.96 -2.10 13.18
CA ARG A 207 -11.14 -3.23 13.64
C ARG A 207 -9.64 -2.97 13.54
N SER A 208 -9.19 -2.40 12.42
CA SER A 208 -7.77 -2.13 12.18
C SER A 208 -7.27 -0.90 12.96
N ARG A 209 -8.16 0.05 13.31
CA ARG A 209 -7.78 1.39 13.80
C ARG A 209 -6.75 2.10 12.90
N GLU A 210 -6.61 1.66 11.65
CA GLU A 210 -5.61 2.18 10.74
C GLU A 210 -6.12 3.46 10.06
N ARG A 211 -5.24 4.46 10.00
CA ARG A 211 -5.48 5.76 9.35
C ARG A 211 -5.90 5.60 7.88
N LEU A 212 -5.23 4.68 7.17
CA LEU A 212 -5.50 4.40 5.76
C LEU A 212 -6.94 3.92 5.53
N MET A 213 -7.47 3.05 6.40
CA MET A 213 -8.84 2.56 6.27
C MET A 213 -9.87 3.67 6.47
N THR A 214 -9.58 4.62 7.37
CA THR A 214 -10.46 5.78 7.60
C THR A 214 -10.45 6.74 6.40
N SER A 215 -9.29 6.95 5.79
CA SER A 215 -9.18 7.71 4.54
C SER A 215 -9.92 7.04 3.38
N LEU A 216 -9.76 5.73 3.21
CA LEU A 216 -10.48 4.96 2.17
C LEU A 216 -12.00 4.99 2.37
N LEU A 217 -12.47 5.02 3.62
CA LEU A 217 -13.89 5.18 3.93
C LEU A 217 -14.46 6.51 3.45
N VAL A 218 -13.75 7.62 3.69
CA VAL A 218 -14.16 8.95 3.23
C VAL A 218 -14.26 8.96 1.70
N MET A 219 -13.29 8.35 1.03
CA MET A 219 -13.30 8.18 -0.42
C MET A 219 -14.50 7.33 -0.87
N GLY A 220 -14.73 6.18 -0.25
CA GLY A 220 -15.85 5.30 -0.60
C GLY A 220 -17.21 5.97 -0.40
N LEU A 221 -17.36 6.78 0.65
CA LEU A 221 -18.57 7.57 0.90
C LEU A 221 -18.81 8.61 -0.19
N THR A 222 -17.75 9.30 -0.64
CA THR A 222 -17.87 10.29 -1.72
C THR A 222 -18.29 9.64 -3.04
N PHE A 223 -17.76 8.45 -3.36
CA PHE A 223 -18.20 7.69 -4.53
C PHE A 223 -19.65 7.20 -4.37
N LEU A 224 -20.06 6.71 -3.20
CA LEU A 224 -21.44 6.27 -2.98
C LEU A 224 -22.44 7.42 -3.14
N VAL A 225 -22.18 8.58 -2.52
CA VAL A 225 -23.06 9.76 -2.64
C VAL A 225 -23.15 10.22 -4.09
N THR A 226 -22.03 10.28 -4.79
CA THR A 226 -21.99 10.67 -6.21
C THR A 226 -22.76 9.68 -7.09
N GLY A 227 -22.60 8.37 -6.84
CA GLY A 227 -23.22 7.33 -7.66
C GLY A 227 -24.73 7.24 -7.44
N CYS A 228 -25.19 7.38 -6.20
CA CYS A 228 -26.61 7.52 -5.89
C CYS A 228 -27.19 8.77 -6.55
N TRP A 229 -26.47 9.90 -6.53
CA TRP A 229 -26.94 11.13 -7.16
C TRP A 229 -27.08 10.99 -8.68
N ILE A 230 -26.09 10.43 -9.38
CA ILE A 230 -26.13 10.22 -10.84
C ILE A 230 -27.23 9.24 -11.24
N ARG A 231 -27.51 8.21 -10.43
CA ARG A 231 -28.57 7.23 -10.72
C ARG A 231 -29.98 7.73 -10.41
N LEU A 232 -30.11 8.63 -9.43
CA LEU A 232 -31.41 9.20 -9.04
C LEU A 232 -31.74 10.50 -9.79
N VAL A 233 -30.74 11.27 -10.21
CA VAL A 233 -30.86 12.55 -10.92
C VAL A 233 -30.36 12.39 -12.35
N ASN A 234 -31.24 12.64 -13.31
CA ASN A 234 -31.05 12.41 -14.74
C ASN A 234 -29.64 12.83 -15.26
N GLN A 235 -28.99 11.92 -16.00
CA GLN A 235 -27.55 11.91 -16.31
C GLN A 235 -27.06 13.18 -17.05
N GLU A 236 -27.91 13.84 -17.83
CA GLU A 236 -27.57 15.06 -18.56
C GLU A 236 -27.37 16.30 -17.65
N THR A 237 -28.07 16.36 -16.52
CA THR A 237 -27.93 17.46 -15.56
C THR A 237 -26.76 17.26 -14.58
N ALA A 238 -26.28 16.01 -14.45
CA ALA A 238 -25.28 15.62 -13.47
C ALA A 238 -23.84 15.64 -14.01
N HIS A 239 -23.61 15.96 -15.29
CA HIS A 239 -22.30 15.77 -15.93
C HIS A 239 -21.16 16.60 -15.31
N LEU A 240 -21.42 17.82 -14.83
CA LEU A 240 -20.39 18.63 -14.15
C LEU A 240 -20.14 18.16 -12.71
N LEU A 241 -21.22 17.83 -11.98
CA LEU A 241 -21.15 17.40 -10.58
C LEU A 241 -20.60 15.97 -10.43
N GLY A 242 -20.84 15.10 -11.41
CA GLY A 242 -20.33 13.73 -11.43
C GLY A 242 -18.81 13.65 -11.52
N TRP A 243 -18.15 14.68 -12.08
CA TRP A 243 -16.69 14.79 -12.09
C TRP A 243 -16.15 15.54 -10.87
N LEU A 244 -16.86 16.59 -10.41
CA LEU A 244 -16.43 17.41 -9.29
C LEU A 244 -16.48 16.68 -7.94
N LEU A 245 -17.54 15.93 -7.66
CA LEU A 245 -17.73 15.27 -6.35
C LEU A 245 -16.66 14.21 -6.04
N PRO A 246 -16.27 13.31 -6.97
CA PRO A 246 -15.16 12.37 -6.74
C PRO A 246 -13.81 13.08 -6.59
N LEU A 247 -13.57 14.17 -7.32
CA LEU A 247 -12.35 14.97 -7.18
C LEU A 247 -12.28 15.64 -5.81
N ILE A 248 -13.38 16.23 -5.33
CA ILE A 248 -13.47 16.80 -3.98
C ILE A 248 -13.27 15.70 -2.94
N GLY A 249 -13.85 14.51 -3.15
CA GLY A 249 -13.65 13.35 -2.28
C GLY A 249 -12.19 12.90 -2.18
N LEU A 250 -11.46 12.92 -3.30
CA LEU A 250 -10.03 12.60 -3.34
C LEU A 250 -9.20 13.64 -2.56
N VAL A 251 -9.50 14.93 -2.73
CA VAL A 251 -8.86 16.01 -1.96
C VAL A 251 -9.16 15.88 -0.46
N LEU A 252 -10.42 15.64 -0.08
CA LEU A 252 -10.82 15.41 1.31
C LEU A 252 -10.10 14.21 1.93
N THR A 253 -9.94 13.14 1.16
CA THR A 253 -9.21 11.95 1.61
C THR A 253 -7.76 12.29 1.96
N LEU A 254 -7.09 13.08 1.11
CA LEU A 254 -5.73 13.54 1.35
C LEU A 254 -5.64 14.50 2.55
N VAL A 255 -6.64 15.37 2.74
CA VAL A 255 -6.71 16.30 3.88
C VAL A 255 -6.90 15.54 5.19
N VAL A 256 -7.85 14.59 5.24
CA VAL A 256 -8.07 13.73 6.42
C VAL A 256 -6.82 12.93 6.74
N PHE A 257 -6.18 12.34 5.73
CA PHE A 257 -4.92 11.61 5.91
C PHE A 257 -3.81 12.50 6.50
N ARG A 258 -3.68 13.74 6.01
CA ARG A 258 -2.70 14.72 6.52
C ARG A 258 -3.02 15.23 7.92
N LEU A 259 -4.29 15.48 8.23
CA LEU A 259 -4.72 15.94 9.55
C LEU A 259 -4.52 14.86 10.62
N GLN A 260 -4.77 13.60 10.28
CA GLN A 260 -4.50 12.46 11.14
C GLN A 260 -2.99 12.21 11.38
N ARG A 261 -2.11 12.78 10.53
CA ARG A 261 -0.66 12.77 10.76
C ARG A 261 -0.22 13.86 11.75
N LYS A 262 -0.85 15.04 11.73
CA LYS A 262 -0.52 16.16 12.62
C LYS A 262 -1.05 16.00 14.05
N GLY A 263 -2.06 15.16 14.27
CA GLY A 263 -2.65 14.92 15.59
C GLY A 263 -1.75 14.15 16.56
N GLU A 264 -0.66 13.51 16.09
CA GLU A 264 0.30 12.76 16.91
C GLU A 264 1.59 13.57 17.22
N GLU A 265 1.82 14.72 16.60
CA GLU A 265 2.95 15.62 16.92
C GLU A 265 2.65 16.53 18.14
N ARG A 266 1.64 16.20 18.96
CA ARG A 266 1.22 16.96 20.14
C ARG A 266 1.01 16.09 21.37
#